data_AF-A0A495THV1-F1
#
_entry.id   AF-A0A495THV1-F1
#
_cell.length_a   1.000
_cell.length_b   1.000
_cell.length_c   1.000
_cell.angle_alpha   90.00
_cell.angle_beta   90.00
_cell.angle_gamma   90.00
#
_symmetry.space_group_name_H-M   'P 1'
#
loop_
_entity.id
_entity.type
_entity.pdbx_description
1 polymer ?
#
loop_
_entity_poly.entity_id
_entity_poly.type
_entity_poly.pdbx_seq_one_letter_code
_entity_poly.pdbx_strand_id
1 'polypeptide(L)'
;MTATPSPNPHPVTPELVVDQAFEQELCELVLDTAPRLFAVVQVSDEGLADADGWVVAWGFANGDGSAHVIGIDGRARLTLSSPDRAVRHFAGRPGITSRLIWLAQPGAATTSRAEAA
;
A
#
# COMPACT_ATOMS: atom_id res chain seq x y z
N MET A 1 -38.80 30.16 -53.46
CA MET A 1 -37.93 30.53 -52.33
C MET A 1 -38.46 29.86 -51.08
N THR A 2 -37.95 28.68 -50.73
CA THR A 2 -38.35 27.90 -49.56
C THR A 2 -37.12 27.74 -48.67
N ALA A 3 -37.15 28.39 -47.51
CA ALA A 3 -36.11 28.26 -46.49
C ALA A 3 -36.39 27.01 -45.65
N THR A 4 -35.43 26.10 -45.60
CA THR A 4 -35.41 24.93 -44.71
C THR A 4 -35.10 25.37 -43.28
N PRO A 5 -35.81 24.90 -42.24
CA PRO A 5 -35.47 25.27 -40.86
C PRO A 5 -34.27 24.47 -40.35
N SER A 6 -33.48 25.18 -39.53
CA SER A 6 -32.24 24.83 -38.84
C SER A 6 -32.21 23.43 -38.21
N PRO A 7 -31.08 22.70 -38.25
CA PRO A 7 -30.90 21.54 -37.40
C PRO A 7 -30.79 22.00 -35.96
N ASN A 8 -31.59 21.37 -35.11
CA ASN A 8 -31.61 21.55 -33.66
C ASN A 8 -30.23 21.11 -33.10
N PRO A 9 -29.55 21.89 -32.24
CA PRO A 9 -28.36 21.40 -31.57
C PRO A 9 -28.78 20.31 -30.58
N HIS A 10 -28.25 19.10 -30.75
CA HIS A 10 -28.47 18.02 -29.79
C HIS A 10 -28.01 18.48 -28.40
N PRO A 11 -28.73 18.12 -27.32
CA PRO A 11 -28.21 18.30 -25.98
C PRO A 11 -26.96 17.45 -25.86
N VAL A 12 -25.81 18.09 -25.59
CA VAL A 12 -24.64 17.40 -25.07
C VAL A 12 -25.04 16.86 -23.70
N THR A 13 -25.49 15.61 -23.65
CA THR A 13 -25.49 14.87 -22.39
C THR A 13 -24.04 14.85 -21.94
N PRO A 14 -23.67 15.41 -20.77
CA PRO A 14 -22.35 15.16 -20.23
C PRO A 14 -22.33 13.67 -19.90
N GLU A 15 -21.74 12.87 -20.79
CA GLU A 15 -21.44 11.49 -20.50
C GLU A 15 -20.67 11.50 -19.19
N LEU A 16 -21.26 10.86 -18.18
CA LEU A 16 -20.57 10.46 -16.97
C LEU A 16 -19.56 9.36 -17.35
N VAL A 17 -18.59 9.68 -18.22
CA VAL A 17 -17.34 8.97 -18.30
C VAL A 17 -16.58 9.46 -17.08
N VAL A 18 -16.71 8.75 -15.97
CA VAL A 18 -15.71 8.87 -14.91
C VAL A 18 -14.42 8.46 -15.61
N ASP A 19 -13.60 9.46 -15.91
CA ASP A 19 -12.63 9.43 -17.01
C ASP A 19 -11.64 8.28 -16.78
N GLN A 20 -11.74 7.21 -17.56
CA GLN A 20 -10.87 6.03 -17.41
C GLN A 20 -9.39 6.44 -17.49
N ALA A 21 -9.09 7.51 -18.24
CA ALA A 21 -7.77 8.12 -18.29
C ALA A 21 -7.36 8.71 -16.93
N PHE A 22 -8.26 9.40 -16.24
CA PHE A 22 -8.01 9.94 -14.91
C PHE A 22 -7.78 8.83 -13.87
N GLU A 23 -8.56 7.76 -13.89
CA GLU A 23 -8.37 6.61 -12.99
C GLU A 23 -7.02 5.92 -13.24
N GLN A 24 -6.58 5.85 -14.51
CA GLN A 24 -5.26 5.35 -14.86
C GLN A 24 -4.15 6.28 -14.35
N GLU A 25 -4.27 7.60 -14.55
CA GLU A 25 -3.32 8.59 -14.03
C GLU A 25 -3.19 8.50 -12.50
N LEU A 26 -4.31 8.31 -11.78
CA LEU A 26 -4.29 8.08 -10.34
C LEU A 26 -3.56 6.79 -9.96
N CYS A 27 -3.78 5.69 -10.69
CA CYS A 27 -3.07 4.44 -10.45
C CYS A 27 -1.56 4.61 -10.67
N GLU A 28 -1.16 5.27 -11.76
CA GLU A 28 0.25 5.55 -12.08
C GLU A 28 0.90 6.44 -11.00
N LEU A 29 0.20 7.48 -10.53
CA LEU A 29 0.65 8.33 -9.43
C LEU A 29 0.84 7.54 -8.12
N VAL A 30 -0.10 6.66 -7.79
CA VAL A 30 0.00 5.82 -6.58
C VAL A 30 1.20 4.88 -6.68
N LEU A 31 1.47 4.30 -7.85
CA LEU A 31 2.62 3.43 -8.07
C LEU A 31 3.96 4.19 -7.97
N ASP A 32 4.03 5.40 -8.53
CA ASP A 32 5.23 6.25 -8.48
C ASP A 32 5.55 6.72 -7.06
N THR A 33 4.51 6.98 -6.26
CA THR A 33 4.64 7.49 -4.89
C THR A 33 4.58 6.39 -3.82
N ALA A 34 4.39 5.13 -4.21
CA ALA A 34 4.17 4.03 -3.28
C ALA A 34 5.37 3.85 -2.33
N PRO A 35 5.16 3.90 -1.00
CA PRO A 35 6.23 3.63 -0.07
C PRO A 35 6.61 2.14 -0.12
N ARG A 36 7.86 1.84 0.23
CA ARG A 36 8.31 0.45 0.20
C ARG A 36 7.80 -0.30 1.42
N LEU A 37 6.96 -1.31 1.20
CA LEU A 37 6.39 -2.13 2.26
C LEU A 37 7.39 -3.18 2.77
N PHE A 38 7.32 -3.47 4.06
CA PHE A 38 8.04 -4.57 4.69
C PHE A 38 7.21 -5.21 5.80
N ALA A 39 7.53 -6.47 6.09
CA ALA A 39 7.03 -7.20 7.24
C ALA A 39 8.15 -7.39 8.26
N VAL A 40 7.79 -7.36 9.54
CA VAL A 40 8.65 -7.84 10.62
C VAL A 40 8.18 -9.24 10.99
N VAL A 41 9.07 -10.20 10.84
CA VAL A 41 8.83 -11.62 11.09
C VAL A 41 9.63 -12.04 12.31
N GLN A 42 8.98 -12.69 13.26
CA GLN A 42 9.67 -13.42 14.33
C GLN A 42 9.82 -14.87 13.93
N VAL A 43 10.97 -15.45 14.28
CA VAL A 43 11.32 -16.84 14.05
C VAL A 43 11.70 -17.47 15.39
N SER A 44 11.04 -18.55 15.76
CA SER A 44 11.42 -19.41 16.89
C SER A 44 12.38 -20.50 16.41
N ASP A 45 13.28 -20.92 17.30
CA ASP A 45 14.11 -22.13 17.10
C ASP A 45 14.93 -22.07 15.80
N GLU A 46 15.40 -20.87 15.46
CA GLU A 46 16.15 -20.61 14.24
C GLU A 46 17.38 -21.53 14.13
N GLY A 47 17.47 -22.27 13.02
CA GLY A 47 18.55 -23.23 12.78
C GLY A 47 18.27 -24.65 13.28
N LEU A 48 17.10 -24.90 13.87
CA LEU A 48 16.61 -26.24 14.22
C LEU A 48 15.61 -26.75 13.17
N ALA A 49 15.33 -28.06 13.20
CA ALA A 49 14.41 -28.71 12.26
C ALA A 49 12.96 -28.21 12.39
N ASP A 50 12.59 -27.72 13.58
CA ASP A 50 11.24 -27.27 13.93
C ASP A 50 11.14 -25.73 13.98
N ALA A 51 11.91 -25.03 13.15
CA ALA A 51 11.88 -23.57 13.11
C ALA A 51 10.54 -23.05 12.56
N ASP A 52 9.86 -22.22 13.34
CA ASP A 52 8.57 -21.61 13.00
C ASP A 52 8.68 -20.10 12.86
N GLY A 53 7.91 -19.50 11.94
CA GLY A 53 7.92 -18.07 11.68
C GLY A 53 6.53 -17.46 11.56
N TRP A 54 6.35 -16.26 12.11
CA TRP A 54 5.10 -15.50 12.00
C TRP A 54 5.35 -14.00 11.85
N VAL A 55 4.45 -13.34 11.12
CA VAL A 55 4.48 -11.87 11.02
C VAL A 55 3.98 -11.29 12.34
N VAL A 56 4.69 -10.30 12.87
CA VAL A 56 4.28 -9.58 14.09
C VAL A 56 3.93 -8.13 13.83
N ALA A 57 4.45 -7.56 12.75
CA ALA A 57 4.17 -6.19 12.37
C ALA A 57 4.32 -5.98 10.87
N TRP A 58 3.64 -4.97 10.37
CA TRP A 58 3.79 -4.43 9.02
C TRP A 58 4.34 -3.03 9.10
N GLY A 59 5.16 -2.65 8.14
CA GLY A 59 5.66 -1.30 8.03
C GLY A 59 5.85 -0.86 6.60
N PHE A 60 6.02 0.44 6.45
CA PHE A 60 6.38 1.07 5.19
C PHE A 60 7.52 2.04 5.43
N ALA A 61 8.47 2.05 4.50
CA ALA A 61 9.56 2.99 4.46
C ALA A 61 9.27 4.09 3.44
N ASN A 62 9.39 5.33 3.89
CA ASN A 62 9.24 6.51 3.08
C ASN A 62 10.54 6.78 2.31
N GLY A 63 10.46 7.58 1.24
CA GLY A 63 11.61 7.95 0.42
C GLY A 63 12.71 8.72 1.17
N ASP A 64 12.40 9.31 2.33
CA ASP A 64 13.35 10.00 3.21
C ASP A 64 14.11 9.06 4.16
N GLY A 65 13.83 7.75 4.10
CA GLY A 65 14.44 6.73 4.96
C GLY A 65 13.74 6.52 6.30
N SER A 66 12.71 7.33 6.63
CA SER A 66 11.86 7.08 7.79
C SER A 66 10.97 5.86 7.57
N ALA A 67 10.56 5.21 8.67
CA ALA A 67 9.69 4.05 8.62
C ALA A 67 8.57 4.14 9.64
N HIS A 68 7.37 3.76 9.23
CA HIS A 68 6.23 3.60 10.12
C HIS A 68 5.91 2.13 10.25
N VAL A 69 5.66 1.66 11.47
CA VAL A 69 5.43 0.25 11.77
C VAL A 69 4.22 0.10 12.67
N ILE A 70 3.36 -0.85 12.33
CA ILE A 70 2.13 -1.19 13.04
C ILE A 70 2.17 -2.68 13.37
N GLY A 71 2.06 -3.02 14.65
CA GLY A 71 1.91 -4.40 15.10
C GLY A 71 0.58 -4.99 14.62
N ILE A 72 0.57 -6.28 14.28
CA ILE A 72 -0.66 -6.98 13.86
C ILE A 72 -1.71 -6.99 14.97
N ASP A 73 -1.28 -6.98 16.23
CA ASP A 73 -2.15 -6.85 17.39
C ASP A 73 -2.74 -5.44 17.57
N GLY A 74 -2.33 -4.48 16.75
CA GLY A 74 -2.72 -3.07 16.80
C GLY A 74 -2.17 -2.28 17.98
N ARG A 75 -1.41 -2.92 18.90
CA ARG A 75 -0.92 -2.30 20.14
C ARG A 75 0.34 -1.48 19.90
N ALA A 76 1.19 -1.92 18.99
CA ALA A 76 2.40 -1.20 18.62
C ALA A 76 2.14 -0.30 17.40
N ARG A 77 2.42 1.00 17.55
CA ARG A 77 2.50 1.97 16.44
C ARG A 77 3.76 2.80 16.63
N LEU A 78 4.69 2.69 15.71
CA LEU A 78 6.02 3.27 15.82
C LEU A 78 6.33 4.12 14.59
N THR A 79 6.99 5.25 14.84
CA THR A 79 7.68 6.03 13.81
C THR A 79 9.16 5.96 14.11
N LEU A 80 9.94 5.47 13.15
CA LEU A 80 11.36 5.18 13.30
C LEU A 80 12.14 5.94 12.25
N SER A 81 13.36 6.34 12.59
CA SER A 81 14.29 6.99 11.67
C SER A 81 14.92 6.04 10.65
N SER A 82 14.71 4.73 10.80
CA SER A 82 15.15 3.69 9.86
C SER A 82 14.37 2.39 10.11
N PRO A 83 14.07 1.63 9.05
CA PRO A 83 13.36 0.35 9.12
C PRO A 83 14.10 -0.71 9.95
N ASP A 84 15.44 -0.71 9.97
CA ASP A 84 16.25 -1.67 10.74
C ASP A 84 16.02 -1.57 12.26
N ARG A 85 15.56 -0.42 12.75
CA ARG A 85 15.21 -0.26 14.16
C ARG A 85 13.96 -1.04 14.55
N ALA A 86 13.10 -1.38 13.58
CA ALA A 86 11.91 -2.18 13.83
C ALA A 86 12.29 -3.58 14.33
N VAL A 87 13.31 -4.19 13.72
CA VAL A 87 13.79 -5.52 14.11
C VAL A 87 14.21 -5.56 15.58
N ARG A 88 14.90 -4.52 16.05
CA ARG A 88 15.30 -4.40 17.46
C ARG A 88 14.12 -4.22 18.40
N HIS A 89 13.09 -3.47 18.00
CA HIS A 89 11.92 -3.26 18.83
C HIS A 89 11.08 -4.52 18.99
N PHE A 90 10.99 -5.31 17.92
CA PHE A 90 10.30 -6.59 17.92
C PHE A 90 11.21 -7.77 18.22
N ALA A 91 12.47 -7.54 18.61
CA ALA A 91 13.37 -8.60 19.05
C ALA A 91 12.73 -9.28 20.26
N GLY A 92 12.43 -10.57 20.11
CA GLY A 92 11.63 -11.32 21.07
C GLY A 92 12.41 -11.72 22.33
N ARG A 93 11.87 -12.72 23.02
CA ARG A 93 12.53 -13.41 24.14
C ARG A 93 13.80 -14.13 23.67
N PRO A 94 14.72 -14.53 24.58
CA PRO A 94 15.84 -15.40 24.23
C PRO A 94 15.33 -16.64 23.47
N GLY A 95 15.89 -16.91 22.29
CA GLY A 95 15.45 -18.00 21.39
C GLY A 95 14.53 -17.57 20.25
N ILE A 96 14.04 -16.32 20.24
CA ILE A 96 13.26 -15.74 19.13
C ILE A 96 14.10 -14.68 18.45
N THR A 97 14.34 -14.84 17.14
CA THR A 97 14.99 -13.82 16.32
C THR A 97 13.97 -13.08 15.46
N SER A 98 14.28 -11.82 15.16
CA SER A 98 13.42 -10.98 14.35
C SER A 98 14.13 -10.61 13.06
N ARG A 99 13.38 -10.65 11.96
CA ARG A 99 13.88 -10.38 10.62
C ARG A 99 12.97 -9.38 9.93
N LEU A 100 13.57 -8.56 9.08
CA LEU A 100 12.84 -7.64 8.21
C LEU A 100 12.78 -8.23 6.81
N ILE A 101 11.58 -8.38 6.29
CA ILE A 101 11.33 -8.91 4.94
C ILE A 101 10.71 -7.81 4.09
N TRP A 102 11.45 -7.36 3.09
CA TRP A 102 10.97 -6.35 2.14
C TRP A 102 10.05 -6.98 1.10
N LEU A 103 8.92 -6.34 0.83
CA LEU A 103 8.08 -6.70 -0.31
C LEU A 103 8.67 -6.11 -1.58
N ALA A 104 8.35 -6.73 -2.71
CA ALA A 104 8.59 -6.12 -4.02
C ALA A 104 7.82 -4.80 -4.10
N GLN A 105 8.33 -3.87 -4.90
CA GLN A 105 7.58 -2.67 -5.21
C GLN A 105 6.24 -3.06 -5.85
N PRO A 106 5.14 -2.38 -5.50
CA PRO A 106 3.85 -2.67 -6.10
C PRO A 106 3.94 -2.46 -7.62
N GLY A 107 3.51 -3.47 -8.39
CA GLY A 107 3.51 -3.41 -9.86
C GLY A 107 2.14 -3.13 -10.46
N ALA A 108 1.10 -3.04 -9.63
CA ALA A 108 -0.27 -2.77 -10.04
C ALA A 108 -1.03 -2.05 -8.94
N ALA A 109 -1.88 -1.11 -9.34
CA ALA A 109 -2.87 -0.45 -8.50
C ALA A 109 -4.25 -0.61 -9.16
N THR A 110 -5.30 -0.65 -8.35
CA THR A 110 -6.68 -0.71 -8.83
C THR A 110 -7.52 0.22 -7.97
N THR A 111 -8.44 0.93 -8.60
CA THR A 111 -9.36 1.80 -7.87
C THR A 111 -10.61 1.03 -7.48
N SER A 112 -11.00 1.17 -6.22
CA SER A 112 -12.26 0.65 -5.71
C SER A 112 -13.09 1.84 -5.23
N ARG A 113 -14.22 2.06 -5.88
CA ARG A 113 -15.18 3.06 -5.44
C ARG A 113 -16.08 2.41 -4.39
N ALA A 114 -15.91 2.80 -3.13
CA ALA A 114 -16.91 2.49 -2.12
C ALA A 114 -18.18 3.30 -2.47
N GLU A 115 -19.28 2.63 -2.81
CA GLU A 115 -20.58 3.28 -2.82
C GLU A 115 -20.92 3.68 -1.38
N ALA A 116 -21.16 4.97 -1.16
CA ALA A 116 -21.61 5.46 0.15
C ALA A 116 -23.01 4.87 0.41
N ALA A 117 -23.11 4.06 1.47
CA ALA A 117 -24.36 3.49 1.95
C ALA A 117 -25.30 4.53 2.58
#